data_AF-A0A165N4I1-F1
#
_entry.id   AF-A0A165N4I1-F1
#
_cell.length_a   1.000
_cell.length_b   1.000
_cell.length_c   1.000
_cell.angle_alpha   90.00
_cell.angle_beta   90.00
_cell.angle_gamma   90.00
#
_symmetry.space_group_name_H-M   'P 1'
#
loop_
_entity.id
_entity.type
_entity.pdbx_description
1 polymer ?
#
loop_
_entity_poly.entity_id
_entity_poly.type
_entity_poly.pdbx_seq_one_letter_code
_entity_poly.pdbx_strand_id
1 'polypeptide(L)'
;MGMLSVELHAQIFEYACLDNGSTARSLALVSHHVSAAARPFLYQSLSVHGLAQIHALIERLARLPHYLRRIRHLYLRSMPQQDTVRAESRDVWLALRDTRRALQKEAQEAAERLFTFAAPTVEKLALADAPSMVYEFTAYLFMLHPPHLRELAARGGHFF
;
A
#
# COMPACT_ATOMS: atom_id res chain seq x y z
N MET A 1 -24.91 -0.45 30.16
CA MET A 1 -24.40 -0.47 28.76
C MET A 1 -23.26 -1.47 28.71
N GLY A 2 -23.51 -2.66 28.14
CA GLY A 2 -22.65 -3.82 28.27
C GLY A 2 -21.29 -3.62 27.58
N MET A 3 -20.21 -3.63 28.37
CA MET A 3 -18.86 -3.69 27.87
C MET A 3 -18.62 -5.09 27.29
N LEU A 4 -18.74 -5.24 25.99
CA LEU A 4 -18.06 -6.35 25.32
C LEU A 4 -16.57 -6.26 25.69
N SER A 5 -15.98 -7.38 26.10
CA SER A 5 -14.54 -7.46 26.39
C SER A 5 -13.74 -6.85 25.24
N VAL A 6 -12.60 -6.22 25.55
CA VAL A 6 -11.71 -5.63 24.53
C VAL A 6 -11.31 -6.67 23.47
N GLU A 7 -11.28 -7.95 23.85
CA GLU A 7 -11.01 -9.08 22.96
C GLU A 7 -12.11 -9.29 21.92
N LEU A 8 -13.39 -9.15 22.32
CA LEU A 8 -14.52 -9.29 21.40
C LEU A 8 -14.57 -8.12 20.41
N HIS A 9 -14.28 -6.89 20.87
CA HIS A 9 -14.12 -5.76 19.96
C HIS A 9 -12.97 -5.98 18.97
N ALA A 10 -11.84 -6.49 19.44
CA ALA A 10 -10.71 -6.81 18.56
C ALA A 10 -11.06 -7.85 17.51
N GLN A 11 -11.76 -8.93 17.88
CA GLN A 11 -12.24 -9.94 16.93
C GLN A 11 -13.22 -9.34 15.91
N ILE A 12 -14.21 -8.57 16.36
CA ILE A 12 -15.16 -7.91 15.45
C ILE A 12 -14.42 -6.99 14.47
N PHE A 13 -13.47 -6.20 14.96
CA PHE A 13 -12.72 -5.28 14.11
C PHE A 13 -11.79 -5.99 13.15
N GLU A 14 -11.20 -7.12 13.54
CA GLU A 14 -10.39 -7.95 12.66
C GLU A 14 -11.18 -8.45 11.44
N TYR A 15 -12.45 -8.82 11.64
CA TYR A 15 -13.33 -9.25 10.55
C TYR A 15 -14.00 -8.09 9.78
N ALA A 16 -14.23 -6.96 10.43
CA ALA A 16 -14.88 -5.81 9.81
C ALA A 16 -13.90 -4.93 9.00
N CYS A 17 -12.65 -4.77 9.44
CA CYS A 17 -11.67 -3.86 8.87
C CYS A 17 -10.88 -4.46 7.69
N LEU A 18 -11.60 -5.09 6.76
CA LEU A 18 -11.01 -5.72 5.56
C LEU A 18 -11.01 -4.79 4.34
N ASP A 19 -11.56 -3.59 4.46
CA ASP A 19 -11.63 -2.58 3.41
C ASP A 19 -10.34 -1.74 3.31
N ASN A 20 -10.34 -0.59 2.64
CA ASN A 20 -9.17 0.29 2.52
C ASN A 20 -8.86 1.13 3.80
N GLY A 21 -9.32 0.66 4.96
CA GLY A 21 -9.22 1.33 6.25
C GLY A 21 -10.37 2.31 6.53
N SER A 22 -11.40 2.36 5.68
CA SER A 22 -12.56 3.24 5.88
C SER A 22 -13.40 2.81 7.09
N THR A 23 -13.58 1.51 7.27
CA THR A 23 -14.36 0.94 8.38
C THR A 23 -13.67 1.24 9.71
N ALA A 24 -12.35 1.01 9.79
CA ALA A 24 -11.58 1.33 10.99
C ALA A 24 -11.64 2.83 11.35
N ARG A 25 -11.62 3.73 10.35
CA ARG A 25 -11.77 5.18 10.57
C ARG A 25 -13.16 5.54 11.06
N SER A 26 -14.21 4.96 10.47
CA SER A 26 -15.60 5.16 10.91
C SER A 26 -15.80 4.70 12.34
N LEU A 27 -15.27 3.52 12.70
CA LEU A 27 -15.30 3.02 14.07
C LEU A 27 -14.57 3.97 15.04
N ALA A 28 -13.44 4.52 14.63
CA ALA A 28 -12.66 5.42 15.48
C ALA A 28 -13.36 6.74 15.83
N LEU A 29 -14.46 7.08 15.16
CA LEU A 29 -15.28 8.27 15.41
C LEU A 29 -16.49 8.00 16.32
N VAL A 30 -16.80 6.74 16.65
CA VAL A 30 -18.01 6.37 17.41
C VAL A 30 -17.92 6.78 18.88
N SER A 31 -16.81 6.47 19.55
CA SER A 31 -16.57 6.82 20.95
C SER A 31 -15.08 6.72 21.29
N HIS A 32 -14.65 7.29 22.42
CA HIS A 32 -13.26 7.14 22.88
C HIS A 32 -12.84 5.67 23.07
N HIS A 33 -13.74 4.82 23.60
CA HIS A 33 -13.46 3.40 23.81
C HIS A 33 -13.29 2.66 22.48
N VAL A 34 -14.21 2.86 21.54
CA VAL A 34 -14.16 2.25 20.20
C VAL A 34 -12.95 2.77 19.43
N SER A 35 -12.61 4.06 19.58
CA SER A 35 -11.41 4.66 18.98
C SER A 35 -10.12 4.00 19.48
N ALA A 36 -9.99 3.80 20.79
CA ALA A 36 -8.85 3.10 21.35
C ALA A 36 -8.75 1.65 20.84
N ALA A 37 -9.88 0.94 20.75
CA ALA A 37 -9.91 -0.43 20.28
C ALA A 37 -9.73 -0.57 18.76
N ALA A 38 -10.18 0.39 17.95
CA ALA A 38 -10.07 0.37 16.48
C ALA A 38 -8.69 0.82 15.96
N ARG A 39 -7.92 1.56 16.76
CA ARG A 39 -6.59 2.08 16.39
C ARG A 39 -5.64 1.07 15.75
N PRO A 40 -5.49 -0.17 16.26
CA PRO A 40 -4.60 -1.18 15.66
C PRO A 40 -5.01 -1.62 14.24
N PHE A 41 -6.26 -1.38 13.85
CA PHE A 41 -6.86 -1.85 12.60
C PHE A 41 -6.86 -0.78 11.50
N LEU A 42 -6.46 0.46 11.80
CA LEU A 42 -6.48 1.59 10.85
C LEU A 42 -5.61 1.39 9.60
N TYR A 43 -4.57 0.58 9.71
CA TYR A 43 -3.60 0.32 8.64
C TYR A 43 -3.58 -1.15 8.22
N GLN A 44 -4.52 -1.97 8.72
CA GLN A 44 -4.57 -3.41 8.45
C GLN A 44 -4.70 -3.70 6.96
N SER A 45 -5.54 -2.93 6.28
CA SER A 45 -5.81 -3.12 4.87
C SER A 45 -5.76 -1.77 4.16
N LEU A 46 -4.86 -1.67 3.17
CA LEU A 46 -4.49 -0.42 2.52
C LEU A 46 -4.58 -0.57 1.00
N SER A 47 -5.21 0.40 0.36
CA SER A 47 -5.19 0.58 -1.09
C SER A 47 -4.50 1.90 -1.40
N VAL A 48 -3.38 1.83 -2.12
CA VAL A 48 -2.52 2.97 -2.39
C VAL A 48 -2.37 3.13 -3.91
N HIS A 49 -2.65 4.35 -4.38
CA HIS A 49 -2.67 4.67 -5.80
C HIS A 49 -1.71 5.81 -6.11
N GLY A 50 -0.68 5.51 -6.92
CA GLY A 50 0.29 6.48 -7.38
C GLY A 50 1.27 6.96 -6.31
N LEU A 51 2.30 7.67 -6.78
CA LEU A 51 3.48 8.05 -6.00
C LEU A 51 3.17 8.98 -4.83
N ALA A 52 2.28 9.96 -5.02
CA ALA A 52 1.90 10.90 -3.96
C ALA A 52 1.27 10.21 -2.74
N GLN A 53 0.42 9.19 -2.96
CA GLN A 53 -0.18 8.44 -1.85
C GLN A 53 0.85 7.53 -1.15
N ILE A 54 1.78 6.93 -1.91
CA ILE A 54 2.87 6.12 -1.34
C ILE A 54 3.72 6.98 -0.40
N HIS A 55 4.18 8.16 -0.86
CA HIS A 55 4.97 9.07 -0.02
C HIS A 55 4.23 9.52 1.23
N ALA A 56 2.97 9.94 1.09
CA ALA A 56 2.16 10.34 2.23
C ALA A 56 1.94 9.20 3.25
N LEU A 57 1.80 7.96 2.77
CA LEU A 57 1.69 6.79 3.63
C LEU A 57 3.00 6.49 4.35
N ILE A 58 4.14 6.52 3.64
CA ILE A 58 5.48 6.30 4.24
C ILE A 58 5.73 7.30 5.37
N GLU A 59 5.44 8.59 5.15
CA GLU A 59 5.58 9.63 6.16
C GLU A 59 4.74 9.36 7.42
N ARG A 60 3.52 8.84 7.23
CA ARG A 60 2.64 8.46 8.36
C ARG A 60 3.18 7.22 9.07
N LEU A 61 3.57 6.18 8.34
CA LEU A 61 4.08 4.93 8.90
C LEU A 61 5.37 5.16 9.70
N ALA A 62 6.26 6.03 9.22
CA ALA A 62 7.51 6.38 9.90
C ALA A 62 7.28 6.95 11.32
N ARG A 63 6.19 7.70 11.52
CA ARG A 63 5.84 8.34 12.81
C ARG A 63 5.07 7.44 13.76
N LEU A 64 4.52 6.33 13.26
CA LEU A 64 3.75 5.40 14.09
C LEU A 64 4.68 4.46 14.86
N PRO A 65 4.33 4.01 16.08
CA PRO A 65 5.06 2.94 16.74
C PRO A 65 4.86 1.59 16.03
N HIS A 66 5.83 0.68 16.14
CA HIS A 66 5.84 -0.61 15.43
C HIS A 66 4.56 -1.43 15.58
N TYR A 67 3.94 -1.44 16.76
CA TYR A 67 2.73 -2.22 17.02
C TYR A 67 1.47 -1.70 16.28
N LEU A 68 1.49 -0.46 15.78
CA LEU A 68 0.43 0.12 14.95
C LEU A 68 0.71 0.04 13.44
N ARG A 69 1.90 -0.40 13.04
CA ARG A 69 2.30 -0.57 11.63
C ARG A 69 1.94 -1.95 11.10
N ARG A 70 0.75 -2.45 11.43
CA ARG A 70 0.30 -3.78 11.00
C ARG A 70 -0.41 -3.66 9.67
N ILE A 71 0.29 -3.99 8.59
CA ILE A 71 -0.25 -3.99 7.23
C ILE A 71 -0.39 -5.44 6.81
N ARG A 72 -1.62 -5.98 6.84
CA ARG A 72 -1.93 -7.37 6.44
C ARG A 72 -2.28 -7.44 4.97
N HIS A 73 -3.09 -6.51 4.47
CA HIS A 73 -3.50 -6.46 3.08
C HIS A 73 -2.98 -5.17 2.44
N LEU A 74 -2.18 -5.29 1.39
CA LEU A 74 -1.65 -4.16 0.65
C LEU A 74 -2.00 -4.29 -0.82
N TYR A 75 -2.75 -3.31 -1.32
CA TYR A 75 -2.99 -3.13 -2.75
C TYR A 75 -2.20 -1.92 -3.23
N LEU A 76 -1.31 -2.13 -4.19
CA LEU A 76 -0.52 -1.10 -4.82
C LEU A 76 -0.85 -1.00 -6.30
N ARG A 77 -1.25 0.19 -6.71
CA ARG A 77 -1.37 0.56 -8.12
C ARG A 77 -0.26 1.54 -8.45
N SER A 78 0.76 1.06 -9.14
CA SER A 78 1.87 1.89 -9.60
C SER A 78 1.43 2.57 -10.90
N MET A 79 1.28 3.88 -10.89
CA MET A 79 1.12 4.69 -12.12
C MET A 79 2.33 5.60 -12.25
N PRO A 80 2.91 5.67 -13.45
CA PRO A 80 2.37 6.56 -14.48
C PRO A 80 2.01 5.81 -15.78
N GLN A 81 0.74 5.47 -15.97
CA GLN A 81 0.23 5.09 -17.29
C GLN A 81 0.12 6.34 -18.15
N GLN A 82 0.53 6.18 -19.39
CA GLN A 82 0.73 7.20 -20.41
C GLN A 82 -0.42 8.21 -20.48
N ASP A 83 -0.13 9.47 -20.12
CA ASP A 83 -0.67 10.55 -20.95
C ASP A 83 0.10 10.43 -22.26
N THR A 84 -0.59 9.99 -23.31
CA THR A 84 -0.06 9.87 -24.67
C THR A 84 0.22 11.26 -25.23
N VAL A 85 1.23 11.93 -24.70
CA VAL A 85 1.80 13.12 -25.32
C VAL A 85 2.53 12.62 -26.56
N ARG A 86 1.94 12.83 -27.74
CA ARG A 86 2.66 12.68 -29.01
C ARG A 86 3.78 13.71 -29.00
N ALA A 87 5.01 13.26 -28.86
CA ALA A 87 6.16 14.14 -28.95
C ALA A 87 6.25 14.69 -30.39
N GLU A 88 6.11 16.01 -30.54
CA GLU A 88 6.16 16.70 -31.84
C GLU A 88 7.60 16.78 -32.38
N SER A 89 8.61 16.65 -31.49
CA SER A 89 10.03 16.77 -31.80
C SER A 89 10.87 15.73 -31.07
N ARG A 90 12.06 15.41 -31.62
CA ARG A 90 13.02 14.48 -31.03
C ARG A 90 13.48 14.91 -29.63
N ASP A 91 13.72 16.20 -29.42
CA ASP A 91 14.14 16.74 -28.12
C ASP A 91 13.06 16.58 -27.05
N VAL A 92 11.79 16.77 -27.43
CA VAL A 92 10.64 16.52 -26.56
C VAL A 92 10.55 15.04 -26.19
N TRP A 93 10.79 14.13 -27.14
CA TRP A 93 10.82 12.70 -26.86
C TRP A 93 11.93 12.31 -25.88
N LEU A 94 13.14 12.86 -26.05
CA LEU A 94 14.27 12.61 -25.13
C LEU A 94 13.97 13.13 -23.72
N ALA A 95 13.46 14.35 -23.60
CA ALA A 95 13.05 14.92 -22.33
C ALA A 95 11.97 14.07 -21.64
N LEU A 96 10.90 13.69 -22.36
CA LEU A 96 9.85 12.82 -21.82
C LEU A 96 10.36 11.45 -21.38
N ARG A 97 11.34 10.89 -22.11
CA ARG A 97 11.98 9.62 -21.73
C ARG A 97 12.79 9.76 -20.44
N ASP A 98 13.55 10.83 -20.31
CA ASP A 98 14.39 11.06 -19.13
C ASP A 98 13.53 11.36 -17.89
N THR A 99 12.49 12.19 -18.03
CA THR A 99 11.48 12.40 -16.98
C THR A 99 10.79 11.09 -16.58
N ARG A 100 10.42 10.25 -17.55
CA ARG A 100 9.79 8.95 -17.28
C ARG A 100 10.73 8.03 -16.49
N ARG A 101 12.00 7.95 -16.87
CA ARG A 101 12.99 7.14 -16.16
C ARG A 101 13.19 7.63 -14.72
N ALA A 102 13.23 8.95 -14.52
CA ALA A 102 13.30 9.54 -13.18
C ALA A 102 12.07 9.18 -12.33
N LEU A 103 10.86 9.34 -12.87
CA LEU A 103 9.61 8.99 -12.18
C LEU A 103 9.52 7.49 -11.86
N GLN A 104 9.96 6.62 -12.77
CA GLN A 104 10.01 5.18 -12.52
C GLN A 104 10.97 4.83 -11.39
N LYS A 105 12.17 5.43 -11.39
CA LYS A 105 13.15 5.22 -10.31
C LYS A 105 12.61 5.68 -8.96
N GLU A 106 11.98 6.86 -8.92
CA GLU A 106 11.37 7.37 -7.68
C GLU A 106 10.22 6.49 -7.19
N ALA A 107 9.36 6.02 -8.11
CA ALA A 107 8.28 5.10 -7.79
C ALA A 107 8.81 3.76 -7.24
N GLN A 108 9.92 3.28 -7.80
CA GLN A 108 10.57 2.07 -7.33
C GLN A 108 11.08 2.25 -5.89
N GLU A 109 11.88 3.29 -5.64
CA GLU A 109 12.44 3.58 -4.31
C GLU A 109 11.34 3.77 -3.25
N ALA A 110 10.24 4.43 -3.62
CA ALA A 110 9.10 4.63 -2.73
C ALA A 110 8.38 3.30 -2.42
N ALA A 111 8.15 2.44 -3.43
CA ALA A 111 7.54 1.14 -3.23
C ALA A 111 8.41 0.21 -2.37
N GLU A 112 9.72 0.18 -2.61
CA GLU A 112 10.68 -0.59 -1.80
C GLU A 112 10.67 -0.15 -0.34
N ARG A 113 10.69 1.17 -0.07
CA ARG A 113 10.54 1.70 1.29
C ARG A 113 9.23 1.29 1.93
N LEU A 114 8.12 1.30 1.19
CA LEU A 114 6.83 0.85 1.69
C LEU A 114 6.84 -0.65 2.00
N PHE A 115 7.48 -1.48 1.17
CA PHE A 115 7.63 -2.91 1.44
C PHE A 115 8.42 -3.17 2.70
N THR A 116 9.44 -2.37 3.04
CA THR A 116 10.15 -2.50 4.32
C THR A 116 9.23 -2.33 5.53
N PHE A 117 8.20 -1.49 5.43
CA PHE A 117 7.18 -1.37 6.49
C PHE A 117 6.18 -2.53 6.48
N ALA A 118 5.79 -2.99 5.30
CA ALA A 118 4.75 -4.01 5.15
C ALA A 118 5.26 -5.45 5.37
N ALA A 119 6.50 -5.74 4.97
CA ALA A 119 7.07 -7.08 4.94
C ALA A 119 6.92 -7.88 6.24
N PRO A 120 7.10 -7.30 7.45
CA PRO A 120 6.95 -8.06 8.68
C PRO A 120 5.53 -8.56 8.95
N THR A 121 4.50 -7.96 8.35
CA THR A 121 3.09 -8.22 8.69
C THR A 121 2.19 -8.54 7.50
N VAL A 122 2.69 -8.39 6.26
CA VAL A 122 1.89 -8.53 5.05
C VAL A 122 1.52 -9.99 4.84
N GLU A 123 0.22 -10.21 4.63
CA GLU A 123 -0.37 -11.52 4.33
C GLU A 123 -0.84 -11.60 2.88
N LYS A 124 -1.37 -10.49 2.36
CA LYS A 124 -1.87 -10.38 0.99
C LYS A 124 -1.28 -9.15 0.32
N LEU A 125 -0.58 -9.34 -0.79
CA LEU A 125 -0.06 -8.25 -1.61
C LEU A 125 -0.65 -8.35 -3.02
N ALA A 126 -1.22 -7.25 -3.50
CA ALA A 126 -1.70 -7.11 -4.86
C ALA A 126 -1.01 -5.94 -5.56
N LEU A 127 -0.38 -6.22 -6.70
CA LEU A 127 0.28 -5.25 -7.57
C LEU A 127 -0.50 -5.12 -8.87
N ALA A 128 -0.91 -3.89 -9.22
CA ALA A 128 -1.62 -3.59 -10.45
C ALA A 128 -0.87 -2.58 -11.32
N ASP A 129 -1.02 -2.73 -12.64
CA ASP A 129 -0.53 -1.81 -13.68
C ASP A 129 0.99 -1.60 -13.68
N ALA A 130 1.76 -2.60 -13.24
CA ALA A 130 3.22 -2.52 -13.12
C ALA A 130 3.97 -3.54 -14.01
N PRO A 131 3.66 -3.68 -15.33
CA PRO A 131 4.18 -4.79 -16.12
C PRO A 131 5.72 -4.87 -16.17
N SER A 132 6.44 -3.74 -16.12
CA SER A 132 7.92 -3.74 -16.06
C SER A 132 8.48 -3.88 -14.65
N MET A 133 7.78 -3.37 -13.64
CA MET A 133 8.27 -3.32 -12.25
C MET A 133 7.83 -4.49 -11.38
N VAL A 134 6.89 -5.33 -11.83
CA VAL A 134 6.41 -6.50 -11.06
C VAL A 134 7.56 -7.43 -10.70
N TYR A 135 8.49 -7.70 -11.62
CA TYR A 135 9.63 -8.59 -11.33
C TYR A 135 10.59 -7.99 -10.30
N GLU A 136 10.89 -6.70 -10.40
CA GLU A 136 11.77 -5.98 -9.48
C GLU A 136 11.15 -5.91 -8.08
N PHE A 137 9.86 -5.60 -8.00
CA PHE A 137 9.11 -5.57 -6.74
C PHE A 137 8.98 -6.93 -6.09
N THR A 138 8.70 -7.97 -6.88
CA THR A 138 8.60 -9.33 -6.33
C THR A 138 9.96 -9.82 -5.85
N ALA A 139 11.04 -9.61 -6.61
CA ALA A 139 12.39 -9.93 -6.18
C ALA A 139 12.76 -9.20 -4.88
N TYR A 140 12.54 -7.89 -4.81
CA TYR A 140 12.81 -7.10 -3.61
C TYR A 140 11.98 -7.57 -2.40
N LEU A 141 10.69 -7.81 -2.60
CA LEU A 141 9.82 -8.31 -1.54
C LEU A 141 10.31 -9.66 -1.00
N PHE A 142 10.70 -10.60 -1.85
CA PHE A 142 11.23 -11.89 -1.39
C PHE A 142 12.57 -11.75 -0.66
N MET A 143 13.41 -10.77 -1.02
CA MET A 143 14.62 -10.44 -0.26
C MET A 143 14.32 -9.93 1.16
N LEU A 144 13.15 -9.34 1.38
CA LEU A 144 12.72 -8.92 2.72
C LEU A 144 12.18 -10.08 3.59
N HIS A 145 12.06 -11.28 3.04
CA HIS A 145 11.60 -12.49 3.74
C HIS A 145 10.30 -12.29 4.53
N PRO A 146 9.18 -11.92 3.88
CA PRO A 146 7.92 -11.65 4.57
C PRO A 146 7.37 -12.94 5.19
N PRO A 147 7.37 -13.09 6.53
CA PRO A 147 7.09 -14.37 7.19
C PRO A 147 5.62 -14.78 7.13
N HIS A 148 4.74 -13.84 6.79
CA HIS A 148 3.29 -14.02 6.82
C HIS A 148 2.64 -13.96 5.44
N LEU A 149 3.43 -13.74 4.37
CA LEU A 149 2.87 -13.60 3.02
C LEU A 149 2.26 -14.93 2.58
N ARG A 150 0.97 -14.91 2.26
CA ARG A 150 0.17 -16.07 1.82
C ARG A 150 -0.34 -15.90 0.40
N GLU A 151 -0.66 -14.67 0.01
CA GLU A 151 -1.22 -14.37 -1.30
C GLU A 151 -0.43 -13.24 -1.96
N LEU A 152 0.06 -13.51 -3.18
CA LEU A 152 0.69 -12.52 -4.05
C LEU A 152 -0.05 -12.52 -5.38
N ALA A 153 -0.63 -11.37 -5.72
CA ALA A 153 -1.30 -11.15 -7.00
C ALA A 153 -0.56 -10.07 -7.77
N ALA A 154 -0.15 -10.37 -9.00
CA ALA A 154 0.38 -9.38 -9.92
C ALA A 154 -0.49 -9.35 -11.17
N ARG A 155 -1.13 -8.20 -11.44
CA ARG A 155 -1.85 -7.94 -12.69
C ARG A 155 -0.98 -7.10 -13.61
N GLY A 156 -0.40 -7.74 -14.63
CA GLY A 156 0.20 -7.05 -15.77
C GLY A 156 -0.89 -6.49 -16.67
N GLY A 157 -0.82 -5.19 -16.99
CA GLY A 157 -1.74 -4.55 -17.93
C GLY A 157 -1.50 -5.07 -19.34
N HIS A 158 -2.20 -6.14 -19.73
CA HIS A 158 -2.40 -6.49 -21.14
C HIS A 158 -3.68 -5.79 -21.62
N PHE A 159 -3.52 -4.72 -22.40
CA PHE A 159 -4.59 -4.24 -23.27
C PHE A 159 -4.27 -4.72 -24.69
N PHE A 160 -5.22 -5.43 -25.28
CA PHE A 160 -5.24 -5.86 -26.69
C PHE A 160 -5.40 -4.67 -27.62
#